data_AF-A0A1M5R837-F1
#
_entry.id   AF-A0A1M5R837-F1
#
_cell.length_a   1.000
_cell.length_b   1.000
_cell.length_c   1.000
_cell.angle_alpha   90.00
_cell.angle_beta   90.00
_cell.angle_gamma   90.00
#
_symmetry.space_group_name_H-M   'P 1'
#
loop_
_entity.id
_entity.type
_entity.pdbx_description
1 polymer ?
#
loop_
_entity_poly.entity_id
_entity_poly.type
_entity_poly.pdbx_seq_one_letter_code
_entity_poly.pdbx_strand_id
1 'polypeptide(L)'
;MFINPCFISPFGFHIYRVQKGDTLAEIAEKFNTTVDIILKFNFIPNPNLIPVGLALRIPVSPPDSVIHTVEKGETIASIAEKYNVPMMYIIRFNYLKNPNLIYEGQQLLIPFYKK
;
A
#
# COMPACT_ATOMS: atom_id res chain seq x y z
N MET A 1 -12.46 -4.10 -22.69
CA MET A 1 -11.79 -5.01 -21.75
C MET A 1 -11.41 -4.19 -20.53
N PHE A 2 -12.23 -4.21 -19.48
CA PHE A 2 -12.03 -3.34 -18.32
C PHE A 2 -10.87 -3.88 -17.48
N ILE A 3 -9.79 -3.13 -17.43
CA ILE A 3 -8.74 -3.29 -16.42
C ILE A 3 -9.41 -3.15 -15.05
N ASN A 4 -9.49 -4.27 -14.31
CA ASN A 4 -9.98 -4.24 -12.93
C ASN A 4 -9.05 -3.30 -12.14
N PRO A 5 -9.54 -2.17 -11.61
CA PRO A 5 -8.70 -1.29 -10.83
C PRO A 5 -8.24 -2.07 -9.60
N CYS A 6 -6.92 -2.14 -9.45
CA CYS A 6 -6.27 -2.67 -8.26
C CYS A 6 -6.97 -2.06 -7.04
N PHE A 7 -7.68 -2.88 -6.26
CA PHE A 7 -8.15 -2.49 -4.93
C PHE A 7 -6.91 -2.41 -4.05
N ILE A 8 -6.21 -1.29 -4.14
CA ILE A 8 -5.18 -0.94 -3.17
C ILE A 8 -5.93 -0.71 -1.87
N SER A 9 -5.89 -1.69 -0.96
CA SER A 9 -6.29 -1.44 0.42
C SER A 9 -5.17 -0.60 1.05
N PRO A 10 -5.49 0.53 1.69
CA PRO A 10 -4.51 1.37 2.40
C PRO A 10 -3.88 0.59 3.58
N PHE A 11 -4.59 -0.43 4.08
CA PHE A 11 -4.10 -1.41 5.04
C PHE A 11 -4.57 -2.78 4.57
N GLY A 12 -3.64 -3.67 4.22
CA GLY A 12 -4.01 -5.03 3.83
C GLY A 12 -2.98 -5.72 2.97
N PHE A 13 -3.46 -6.51 2.02
CA PHE A 13 -2.65 -7.31 1.13
C PHE A 13 -3.11 -7.14 -0.31
N HIS A 14 -2.19 -7.19 -1.26
CA HIS A 14 -2.52 -7.33 -2.67
C HIS A 14 -2.79 -8.79 -3.00
N ILE A 15 -3.81 -9.06 -3.82
CA ILE A 15 -3.99 -10.41 -4.37
C ILE A 15 -3.18 -10.49 -5.67
N TYR A 16 -2.14 -11.31 -5.65
CA TYR A 16 -1.30 -11.58 -6.81
C TYR A 16 -1.54 -13.01 -7.30
N ARG A 17 -1.76 -13.20 -8.60
CA ARG A 17 -1.86 -14.52 -9.22
C ARG A 17 -0.50 -14.90 -9.80
N VAL A 18 0.08 -15.97 -9.27
CA VAL A 18 1.38 -16.49 -9.71
C VAL A 18 1.34 -16.79 -11.21
N GLN A 19 2.32 -16.27 -11.95
CA GLN A 19 2.47 -16.47 -13.39
C GLN A 19 3.57 -17.48 -13.68
N LYS A 20 3.60 -17.97 -14.92
CA LYS A 20 4.64 -18.90 -15.36
C LYS A 20 6.00 -18.20 -15.32
N GLY A 21 6.93 -18.74 -14.52
CA GLY A 21 8.29 -18.22 -14.37
C GLY A 21 8.50 -17.32 -13.15
N ASP A 22 7.44 -16.97 -12.41
CA ASP A 22 7.57 -16.15 -11.20
C ASP A 22 8.34 -16.89 -10.09
N THR A 23 9.18 -16.15 -9.37
CA THR A 23 9.75 -16.58 -8.08
C THR A 23 9.18 -15.76 -6.92
N LEU A 24 9.14 -16.34 -5.72
CA LEU A 24 8.74 -15.60 -4.53
C LEU A 24 9.66 -14.39 -4.25
N ALA A 25 10.94 -14.48 -4.62
CA ALA A 25 11.91 -13.40 -4.45
C ALA A 25 11.54 -12.17 -5.31
N GLU A 26 11.29 -12.38 -6.61
CA GLU A 26 10.89 -11.30 -7.52
C GLU A 26 9.53 -10.72 -7.14
N ILE A 27 8.59 -11.57 -6.71
CA ILE A 27 7.29 -11.10 -6.20
C ILE A 27 7.51 -10.24 -4.94
N ALA A 28 8.33 -10.69 -3.99
CA ALA A 28 8.61 -9.96 -2.76
C ALA A 28 9.22 -8.59 -3.05
N GLU A 29 10.22 -8.53 -3.93
CA GLU A 29 10.86 -7.29 -4.38
C GLU A 29 9.86 -6.34 -5.04
N LYS A 30 9.05 -6.85 -5.97
CA LYS A 30 8.01 -6.07 -6.68
C LYS A 30 7.01 -5.40 -5.74
N PHE A 31 6.71 -6.03 -4.61
CA PHE A 31 5.76 -5.52 -3.62
C PHE A 31 6.42 -4.92 -2.38
N ASN A 32 7.75 -4.73 -2.40
CA ASN A 32 8.54 -4.20 -1.29
C ASN A 32 8.22 -4.91 0.05
N THR A 33 8.26 -6.24 0.02
CA THR A 33 8.05 -7.12 1.18
C THR A 33 9.11 -8.21 1.17
N THR A 34 9.03 -9.20 2.07
CA THR A 34 9.97 -10.33 2.09
C THR A 34 9.27 -11.65 1.80
N VAL A 35 10.05 -12.61 1.29
CA VAL A 35 9.58 -13.99 1.06
C VAL A 35 9.00 -14.58 2.34
N ASP A 36 9.68 -14.40 3.49
CA ASP A 36 9.21 -14.87 4.79
C ASP A 36 7.84 -14.31 5.17
N ILE A 37 7.62 -13.02 4.93
CA ILE A 37 6.34 -12.37 5.24
C ILE A 37 5.25 -12.94 4.31
N ILE A 38 5.52 -13.11 3.01
CA ILE A 38 4.56 -13.71 2.07
C ILE A 38 4.18 -15.12 2.51
N LEU A 39 5.16 -15.96 2.85
CA LEU A 39 4.93 -17.35 3.24
C LEU A 39 4.09 -17.46 4.51
N LYS A 40 4.47 -16.70 5.54
CA LYS A 40 3.74 -16.66 6.82
C LYS A 40 2.31 -16.18 6.63
N PHE A 41 2.11 -15.13 5.83
CA PHE A 41 0.78 -14.55 5.61
C PHE A 41 -0.15 -15.45 4.78
N ASN A 42 0.41 -16.30 3.92
CA ASN A 42 -0.35 -17.24 3.11
C ASN A 42 -0.41 -18.66 3.68
N PHE A 43 0.17 -18.90 4.86
CA PHE A 43 0.29 -20.22 5.47
C PHE A 43 0.95 -21.25 4.53
N ILE A 44 1.97 -20.84 3.77
CA ILE A 44 2.68 -21.71 2.82
C ILE A 44 3.92 -22.30 3.51
N PRO A 45 3.97 -23.62 3.75
CA PRO A 45 5.08 -24.25 4.46
C PRO A 45 6.31 -24.49 3.59
N ASN A 46 6.15 -24.63 2.26
CA ASN A 46 7.26 -24.88 1.34
C ASN A 46 7.35 -23.76 0.28
N PRO A 47 8.43 -22.94 0.31
CA PRO A 47 8.63 -21.84 -0.64
C PRO A 47 8.74 -22.27 -2.11
N ASN A 48 9.15 -23.51 -2.37
CA ASN A 48 9.35 -24.03 -3.72
C ASN A 48 8.05 -24.53 -4.37
N LEU A 49 6.91 -24.47 -3.67
CA LEU A 49 5.61 -24.96 -4.13
C LEU A 49 4.60 -23.82 -4.35
N ILE A 50 4.93 -22.88 -5.25
CA ILE A 50 4.00 -21.84 -5.71
C ILE A 50 3.52 -22.12 -7.13
N PRO A 51 2.46 -22.92 -7.33
CA PRO A 51 1.97 -23.25 -8.67
C PRO A 51 1.40 -22.03 -9.39
N VAL A 52 1.54 -22.03 -10.71
CA VAL A 52 0.93 -21.02 -11.59
C VAL A 52 -0.58 -20.96 -11.33
N GLY A 53 -1.11 -19.74 -11.21
CA GLY A 53 -2.51 -19.47 -10.92
C GLY A 53 -2.85 -19.36 -9.43
N LEU A 54 -1.94 -19.72 -8.52
CA LEU A 54 -2.12 -19.54 -7.08
C LEU A 54 -2.35 -18.06 -6.77
N ALA A 55 -3.40 -17.77 -5.99
CA ALA A 55 -3.68 -16.43 -5.50
C ALA A 55 -2.96 -16.19 -4.16
N LEU A 56 -1.83 -15.50 -4.22
CA LEU A 56 -1.09 -15.05 -3.05
C LEU A 56 -1.69 -13.76 -2.51
N ARG A 57 -1.89 -13.72 -1.20
CA ARG A 57 -2.13 -12.50 -0.42
C ARG A 57 -0.78 -11.91 -0.06
N ILE A 58 -0.35 -10.88 -0.78
CA ILE A 58 0.93 -10.21 -0.55
C ILE A 58 0.72 -9.08 0.45
N PRO A 59 1.07 -9.26 1.73
CA PRO A 59 0.98 -8.18 2.70
C PRO A 59 1.97 -7.08 2.29
N VAL A 60 1.43 -5.87 2.15
CA VAL A 60 2.24 -4.68 2.02
C VAL A 60 2.42 -4.13 3.43
N SER A 61 3.68 -3.96 3.84
CA SER A 61 3.95 -3.18 5.05
C SER A 61 3.28 -1.82 4.87
N PRO A 62 2.69 -1.22 5.93
CA PRO A 62 2.33 0.17 5.84
C PRO A 62 3.57 0.94 5.34
N PRO A 63 3.43 1.75 4.29
CA PRO A 63 4.49 2.62 3.81
C PRO A 63 5.13 3.37 4.98
N ASP A 64 6.43 3.64 4.85
CA ASP A 64 7.12 4.57 5.76
C ASP A 64 6.28 5.85 5.84
N SER A 65 6.17 6.46 7.01
CA SER A 65 5.29 7.61 7.16
C SER A 65 5.93 8.74 7.94
N VAL A 66 5.47 9.95 7.67
CA VAL A 66 5.75 11.14 8.49
C VAL A 66 4.44 11.68 9.02
N ILE A 67 4.50 12.33 10.16
CA ILE A 67 3.41 13.14 10.66
C ILE A 67 3.58 14.54 10.08
N HIS A 68 2.60 14.97 9.31
CA HIS A 68 2.49 16.32 8.79
C HIS A 68 1.46 17.09 9.61
N THR A 69 1.81 18.29 10.08
CA THR A 69 0.87 19.21 10.72
C THR A 69 0.33 20.18 9.67
N VAL A 70 -0.98 20.16 9.47
CA VAL A 70 -1.69 20.98 8.48
C VAL A 70 -1.45 22.47 8.76
N GLU A 71 -0.95 23.17 7.77
CA GLU A 71 -0.72 24.61 7.79
C GLU A 71 -1.96 25.37 7.28
N LYS A 72 -2.02 26.67 7.57
CA LYS A 72 -3.15 27.52 7.20
C LYS A 72 -3.37 27.53 5.68
N GLY A 73 -4.56 27.10 5.25
CA GLY A 73 -4.98 27.11 3.86
C GLY A 73 -4.57 25.88 3.05
N GLU A 74 -3.92 24.89 3.66
CA GLU A 74 -3.64 23.63 2.98
C GLU A 74 -4.92 22.80 2.74
N THR A 75 -4.85 21.98 1.70
CA THR A 75 -5.86 20.97 1.36
C THR A 75 -5.19 19.59 1.29
N ILE A 76 -5.99 18.52 1.29
CA ILE A 76 -5.45 17.17 1.03
C ILE A 76 -4.72 17.13 -0.32
N ALA A 77 -5.17 17.88 -1.33
CA ALA A 77 -4.54 17.93 -2.64
C ALA A 77 -3.15 18.58 -2.58
N SER A 78 -3.01 19.74 -1.93
CA SER A 78 -1.71 20.41 -1.82
C SER A 78 -0.71 19.60 -0.98
N ILE A 79 -1.19 18.94 0.08
CA ILE A 79 -0.34 18.06 0.91
C ILE A 79 0.09 16.82 0.13
N ALA A 80 -0.83 16.20 -0.61
CA ALA A 80 -0.52 15.06 -1.49
C ALA A 80 0.56 15.40 -2.52
N GLU A 81 0.46 16.58 -3.14
CA GLU A 81 1.45 17.09 -4.09
C GLU A 81 2.81 17.34 -3.42
N LYS A 82 2.83 18.04 -2.27
CA LYS A 82 4.04 18.32 -1.47
C LYS A 82 4.86 17.07 -1.16
N TYR A 83 4.17 15.97 -0.87
CA TYR A 83 4.78 14.70 -0.49
C TYR A 83 4.89 13.70 -1.65
N ASN A 84 4.39 14.06 -2.84
CA ASN A 84 4.29 13.18 -4.00
C ASN A 84 3.61 11.83 -3.68
N VAL A 85 2.47 11.90 -3.00
CA VAL A 85 1.66 10.74 -2.59
C VAL A 85 0.24 10.86 -3.13
N PRO A 86 -0.45 9.76 -3.47
CA PRO A 86 -1.85 9.84 -3.87
C PRO A 86 -2.74 10.37 -2.71
N MET A 87 -3.59 11.37 -2.99
CA MET A 87 -4.55 11.92 -2.00
C MET A 87 -5.35 10.83 -1.28
N MET A 88 -5.79 9.82 -2.03
CA MET A 88 -6.58 8.69 -1.50
C MET A 88 -5.85 7.96 -0.36
N TYR A 89 -4.52 7.95 -0.35
CA TYR A 89 -3.77 7.32 0.70
C TYR A 89 -3.80 8.17 1.97
N ILE A 90 -3.57 9.48 1.87
CA ILE A 90 -3.70 10.37 3.04
C ILE A 90 -5.09 10.24 3.67
N ILE A 91 -6.15 10.27 2.86
CA ILE A 91 -7.54 10.14 3.31
C ILE A 91 -7.74 8.85 4.09
N ARG A 92 -7.29 7.73 3.52
CA ARG A 92 -7.52 6.41 4.08
C ARG A 92 -6.66 6.10 5.30
N PHE A 93 -5.39 6.49 5.30
CA PHE A 93 -4.47 6.29 6.43
C PHE A 93 -4.89 7.09 7.67
N ASN A 94 -5.54 8.24 7.46
CA ASN A 94 -6.03 9.11 8.52
C ASN A 94 -7.52 8.91 8.84
N TYR A 95 -8.17 7.91 8.24
CA TYR A 95 -9.60 7.62 8.41
C TYR A 95 -10.50 8.86 8.23
N LEU A 96 -10.14 9.75 7.29
CA LEU A 96 -10.87 10.99 7.06
C LEU A 96 -12.23 10.69 6.45
N LYS A 97 -13.30 10.92 7.22
CA LYS A 97 -14.68 10.77 6.74
C LYS A 97 -15.04 11.80 5.68
N ASN A 98 -14.54 13.03 5.83
CA ASN A 98 -14.71 14.10 4.87
C ASN A 98 -13.33 14.70 4.53
N PRO A 99 -12.76 14.39 3.35
CA PRO A 99 -11.46 14.90 2.92
C PRO A 99 -11.37 16.42 2.80
N ASN A 100 -12.50 17.11 2.63
CA ASN A 100 -12.55 18.57 2.51
C ASN A 100 -12.59 19.27 3.87
N LEU A 101 -12.65 18.52 4.97
CA LEU A 101 -12.67 19.04 6.33
C LEU A 101 -11.37 18.64 7.03
N ILE A 102 -10.31 19.39 6.76
CA ILE A 102 -9.09 19.40 7.56
C ILE A 102 -8.89 20.77 8.18
N TYR A 103 -8.21 20.82 9.32
CA TYR A 103 -8.04 22.04 10.10
C TYR A 103 -6.57 22.36 10.32
N GLU A 104 -6.24 23.65 10.39
CA GLU A 104 -4.91 24.10 10.80
C GLU A 104 -4.51 23.45 12.14
N GLY A 105 -3.27 22.97 12.22
CA GLY A 105 -2.75 22.23 13.38
C GLY A 105 -3.12 20.75 13.43
N GLN A 106 -4.01 20.26 12.55
CA GLN A 106 -4.34 18.84 12.48
C GLN A 106 -3.13 18.02 12.06
N GLN A 107 -2.86 16.92 12.77
CA GLN A 107 -1.81 15.98 12.40
C GLN A 107 -2.36 14.92 11.44
N LEU A 108 -1.68 14.75 10.31
CA LEU A 108 -1.97 13.73 9.31
C LEU A 108 -0.76 12.83 9.13
N LEU A 109 -0.99 11.52 9.20
CA LEU A 109 -0.05 10.48 8.80
C LEU A 109 0.07 10.46 7.28
N ILE A 110 1.22 10.82 6.75
CA ILE A 110 1.48 10.84 5.31
C ILE A 110 2.32 9.61 4.94
N PRO A 111 1.77 8.66 4.18
CA PRO A 111 2.46 7.44 3.76
C PRO A 111 3.36 7.68 2.54
N PHE A 112 4.66 7.38 2.64
CA PHE A 112 5.63 7.36 1.55
C PHE A 112 6.00 5.95 1.14
N TYR A 113 6.09 5.74 -0.17
CA TYR A 113 6.73 4.56 -0.71
C TYR A 113 8.18 4.94 -1.01
N LYS A 114 9.13 4.30 -0.31
CA LYS A 114 10.52 4.31 -0.78
C LYS A 114 10.52 3.73 -2.18
N LYS A 115 11.13 4.47 -3.12
CA LYS A 115 11.50 3.96 -4.43
C LYS A 115 12.54 2.86 -4.28
#